data_AF-A0A0R3IY83-F1
#
_entry.id   AF-A0A0R3IY83-F1
#
_cell.length_a   1.000
_cell.length_b   1.000
_cell.length_c   1.000
_cell.angle_alpha   90.00
_cell.angle_beta   90.00
_cell.angle_gamma   90.00
#
_symmetry.space_group_name_H-M   'P 1'
#
loop_
_entity.id
_entity.type
_entity.pdbx_description
1 polymer ?
#
loop_
_entity_poly.entity_id
_entity_poly.type
_entity_poly.pdbx_seq_one_letter_code
_entity_poly.pdbx_strand_id
1 'polypeptide(L)'
;MDPTELSTERALQIQSSPEFQELRKTLRRFVFPMTAFFLGWYGLYLVLGAFAHDFMAIKLVGNINVGLVLGLGQFLTTFVITGLYVRFANRELDPKAAAIRAEVEQA
;
A
#
# COMPACT_ATOMS: atom_id res chain seq x y z
N MET A 1 3.51 -39.86 5.97
CA MET A 1 3.67 -38.46 5.54
C MET A 1 3.15 -37.59 6.66
N ASP A 2 3.98 -36.69 7.16
CA ASP A 2 3.64 -35.79 8.25
C ASP A 2 2.59 -34.76 7.77
N PRO A 3 1.53 -34.46 8.55
CA PRO A 3 0.54 -33.42 8.21
C PRO A 3 1.16 -32.06 7.85
N THR A 4 2.31 -31.72 8.42
CA THR A 4 3.02 -30.46 8.13
C THR A 4 3.67 -30.44 6.74
N GLU A 5 4.18 -31.57 6.26
CA GLU A 5 4.76 -31.70 4.91
C GLU A 5 3.69 -31.54 3.83
N LEU A 6 2.53 -32.19 4.00
CA LEU A 6 1.40 -32.10 3.06
C LEU A 6 0.87 -30.66 2.94
N SER A 7 0.85 -29.91 4.05
CA SER A 7 0.44 -28.51 4.06
C SER A 7 1.44 -27.60 3.34
N THR A 8 2.74 -27.91 3.45
CA THR A 8 3.83 -27.15 2.81
C THR A 8 3.85 -27.38 1.30
N GLU A 9 3.67 -28.63 0.85
CA GLU A 9 3.55 -28.97 -0.58
C GLU A 9 2.31 -28.32 -1.22
N ARG A 10 1.16 -28.33 -0.52
CA ARG A 10 -0.05 -27.62 -0.96
C ARG A 10 0.19 -26.11 -1.07
N ALA A 11 0.88 -25.51 -0.10
CA ALA A 11 1.21 -24.07 -0.13
C ALA A 11 2.15 -23.73 -1.31
N LEU A 12 3.13 -24.57 -1.61
CA LEU A 12 4.05 -24.41 -2.74
C LEU A 12 3.35 -24.59 -4.10
N GLN A 13 2.41 -25.54 -4.22
CA GLN A 13 1.61 -25.72 -5.42
C GLN A 13 0.68 -24.53 -5.67
N ILE A 14 0.05 -23.99 -4.63
CA ILE A 14 -0.78 -22.79 -4.74
C ILE A 14 0.06 -21.56 -5.11
N GLN A 15 1.25 -21.41 -4.50
CA GLN A 15 2.15 -20.30 -4.80
C GLN A 15 2.74 -20.34 -6.21
N SER A 16 2.92 -21.54 -6.79
CA SER A 16 3.40 -21.74 -8.16
C SER A 16 2.28 -21.68 -9.21
N SER A 17 1.01 -21.60 -8.79
CA SER A 17 -0.12 -21.47 -9.72
C SER A 17 -0.08 -20.15 -10.51
N PRO A 18 -0.52 -20.16 -11.79
CA PRO A 18 -0.58 -18.96 -12.63
C PRO A 18 -1.42 -17.83 -12.02
N GLU A 19 -2.52 -18.19 -11.33
CA GLU A 19 -3.42 -17.22 -10.68
C GLU A 19 -2.76 -16.48 -9.52
N PHE A 20 -1.87 -17.15 -8.77
CA PHE A 20 -1.14 -16.53 -7.67
C PHE A 20 -0.04 -15.59 -8.17
N GLN A 21 0.61 -15.95 -9.29
CA GLN A 21 1.58 -15.11 -9.97
C GLN A 21 0.93 -13.84 -10.55
N GLU A 22 -0.26 -13.95 -11.15
CA GLU A 22 -1.01 -12.79 -11.64
C GLU A 22 -1.41 -11.87 -10.49
N LEU A 23 -1.96 -12.40 -9.40
CA LEU A 23 -2.32 -11.61 -8.22
C LEU A 23 -1.10 -10.87 -7.65
N ARG A 24 0.04 -11.56 -7.55
CA ARG A 24 1.29 -10.96 -7.07
C ARG A 24 1.82 -9.88 -8.02
N LYS A 25 1.68 -10.07 -9.33
CA LYS A 25 2.07 -9.08 -10.35
C LYS A 25 1.20 -7.83 -10.24
N THR A 26 -0.11 -7.98 -10.05
CA THR A 26 -1.03 -6.85 -9.97
C THR A 26 -0.84 -6.07 -8.67
N LEU A 27 -0.69 -6.77 -7.53
CA LEU A 27 -0.32 -6.15 -6.26
C LEU A 27 1.01 -5.37 -6.37
N ARG A 28 2.04 -5.98 -6.95
CA ARG A 28 3.34 -5.31 -7.15
C ARG A 28 3.23 -4.06 -8.02
N ARG A 29 2.42 -4.10 -9.07
CA ARG A 29 2.20 -2.95 -9.96
C ARG A 29 1.55 -1.78 -9.21
N PHE A 30 0.80 -2.05 -8.14
CA PHE A 30 0.25 -1.01 -7.27
C PHE A 30 1.25 -0.56 -6.18
N VAL A 31 1.83 -1.51 -5.44
CA VAL A 31 2.67 -1.21 -4.27
C VAL A 31 3.99 -0.56 -4.65
N PHE A 32 4.69 -1.02 -5.69
CA PHE A 32 6.01 -0.47 -6.04
C PHE A 32 5.97 1.03 -6.38
N PRO A 33 5.08 1.51 -7.26
CA PRO A 33 4.95 2.94 -7.53
C PRO A 33 4.55 3.75 -6.29
N MET A 34 3.65 3.23 -5.45
CA MET A 34 3.23 3.91 -4.22
C MET A 34 4.37 4.03 -3.21
N THR A 35 5.16 2.97 -3.02
CA THR A 35 6.35 3.01 -2.16
C THR A 35 7.39 3.99 -2.71
N ALA A 36 7.66 3.96 -4.02
CA ALA A 36 8.61 4.89 -4.64
C ALA A 36 8.17 6.35 -4.47
N PHE A 37 6.88 6.63 -4.69
CA PHE A 37 6.29 7.95 -4.44
C PHE A 37 6.44 8.36 -2.97
N PHE A 38 6.08 7.48 -2.03
CA PHE A 38 6.15 7.78 -0.59
C PHE A 38 7.59 8.06 -0.15
N LEU A 39 8.56 7.25 -0.59
CA LEU A 39 9.97 7.46 -0.28
C LEU A 39 10.50 8.76 -0.90
N GLY A 40 10.11 9.08 -2.13
CA GLY A 40 10.46 10.36 -2.77
C GLY A 40 9.87 11.55 -2.02
N TRP A 41 8.61 11.47 -1.60
CA TRP A 41 7.91 12.50 -0.85
C TRP A 41 8.50 12.71 0.56
N TYR A 42 8.80 11.62 1.26
CA TYR A 42 9.48 11.65 2.56
C TYR A 42 10.90 12.21 2.43
N GLY A 43 11.66 11.75 1.43
CA GLY A 43 13.00 12.25 1.15
C GLY A 43 13.00 13.74 0.81
N LEU A 44 12.03 14.22 0.04
CA LEU A 44 11.83 15.63 -0.24
C LEU A 44 11.63 16.45 1.04
N TYR A 45 10.78 15.96 1.95
CA TYR A 45 10.57 16.61 3.25
C TYR A 45 11.87 16.66 4.07
N LEU A 46 12.66 15.58 4.09
CA LEU A 46 13.96 15.57 4.78
C LEU A 46 14.95 16.58 4.17
N VAL A 47 15.06 16.62 2.84
CA VAL A 47 15.97 17.54 2.14
C VAL A 47 15.56 19.00 2.40
N LEU A 48 14.27 19.33 2.28
CA LEU A 48 13.78 20.66 2.61
C LEU A 48 14.00 20.99 4.09
N GLY A 49 13.75 20.03 4.97
CA GLY A 49 13.96 20.16 6.40
C GLY A 49 15.42 20.32 6.81
N ALA A 50 16.38 19.81 6.05
CA ALA A 50 17.81 19.89 6.38
C ALA A 50 18.51 21.08 5.72
N PHE A 51 18.11 21.45 4.51
CA PHE A 51 18.81 22.46 3.70
C PHE A 51 18.02 23.74 3.45
N ALA A 52 16.69 23.71 3.57
CA ALA A 52 15.81 24.83 3.25
C ALA A 52 15.00 25.30 4.48
N HIS A 53 15.68 25.52 5.61
CA HIS A 53 15.06 25.96 6.85
C HIS A 53 14.22 27.24 6.68
N ASP A 54 14.73 28.22 5.93
CA ASP A 54 14.02 29.48 5.70
C ASP A 54 12.71 29.26 4.93
N PHE A 55 12.71 28.34 3.96
CA PHE A 55 11.50 27.95 3.24
C PHE A 55 10.50 27.24 4.15
N MET A 56 10.97 26.30 4.97
CA MET A 56 10.13 25.57 5.93
C MET A 56 9.53 26.51 7.00
N ALA A 57 10.20 27.61 7.31
CA ALA A 57 9.75 28.62 8.27
C ALA A 57 8.74 29.63 7.70
N ILE A 58 8.52 29.67 6.38
CA ILE A 58 7.55 30.60 5.75
C ILE A 58 6.17 30.39 6.38
N LYS A 59 5.64 31.44 7.00
CA LYS A 59 4.30 31.45 7.60
C LYS A 59 3.25 31.60 6.51
N LEU A 60 2.27 30.72 6.51
CA LEU A 60 1.13 30.73 5.60
C LEU A 60 -0.06 31.46 6.25
N VAL A 61 -0.47 31.02 7.43
CA VAL A 61 -1.60 31.61 8.18
C VAL A 61 -1.30 31.59 9.66
N GLY A 62 -1.20 32.77 10.28
CA GLY A 62 -0.87 32.90 11.70
C GLY A 62 0.46 32.21 12.04
N ASN A 63 0.40 31.17 12.88
CA ASN A 63 1.57 30.38 13.28
C ASN A 63 1.78 29.10 12.45
N ILE A 64 0.94 28.86 11.44
CA ILE A 64 1.08 27.72 10.52
C ILE A 64 2.14 28.08 9.48
N ASN A 65 3.23 27.31 9.43
CA ASN A 65 4.27 27.45 8.43
C ASN A 65 4.27 26.29 7.41
N VAL A 66 5.04 26.46 6.34
CA VAL A 66 5.18 25.46 5.27
C VAL A 66 5.64 24.12 5.82
N GLY A 67 6.61 24.11 6.75
CA GLY A 67 7.12 22.88 7.35
C GLY A 67 6.04 22.08 8.09
N LEU A 68 5.18 22.76 8.85
CA LEU A 68 4.05 22.14 9.55
C LEU A 68 3.04 21.55 8.55
N VAL A 69 2.72 22.28 7.49
CA VAL A 69 1.81 21.80 6.44
C VAL A 69 2.38 20.59 5.71
N LEU A 70 3.65 20.63 5.31
CA LEU A 70 4.31 19.50 4.66
C LEU A 70 4.41 18.28 5.59
N GLY A 71 4.72 18.50 6.88
CA GLY A 71 4.74 17.46 7.90
C GLY A 71 3.37 16.81 8.10
N LEU A 72 2.30 17.60 8.22
CA LEU A 72 0.93 17.08 8.26
C LEU A 72 0.52 16.39 6.95
N GLY A 73 1.02 16.88 5.82
CA GLY A 73 0.87 16.26 4.51
C GLY A 73 1.45 14.85 4.45
N GLN A 74 2.54 14.56 5.19
CA GLN A 74 3.08 13.20 5.32
C GLN A 74 2.03 12.25 5.91
N PHE A 75 1.42 12.62 7.04
CA PHE A 75 0.38 11.82 7.69
C PHE A 75 -0.84 11.61 6.78
N LEU A 76 -1.31 12.69 6.15
CA LEU A 76 -2.44 12.61 5.22
C LEU A 76 -2.13 11.66 4.05
N THR A 77 -0.92 11.73 3.51
CA THR A 77 -0.48 10.85 2.42
C THR A 77 -0.47 9.39 2.84
N THR A 78 -0.01 9.08 4.07
CA THR A 78 -0.08 7.72 4.61
C THR A 78 -1.51 7.19 4.63
N PHE A 79 -2.46 7.96 5.15
CA PHE A 79 -3.87 7.56 5.17
C PHE A 79 -4.44 7.37 3.76
N VAL A 80 -4.08 8.25 2.82
CA VAL A 80 -4.49 8.13 1.41
C VAL A 80 -3.94 6.85 0.78
N ILE A 81 -2.66 6.53 0.99
CA ILE A 81 -2.04 5.30 0.46
C ILE A 81 -2.73 4.07 1.05
N THR A 82 -2.98 4.05 2.37
CA THR A 82 -3.71 2.96 3.02
C THR A 82 -5.14 2.83 2.47
N GLY A 83 -5.86 3.94 2.29
CA GLY A 83 -7.21 3.94 1.73
C GLY A 83 -7.23 3.45 0.27
N LEU A 84 -6.27 3.88 -0.55
CA LEU A 84 -6.10 3.40 -1.93
C LEU A 84 -5.78 1.90 -1.94
N TYR A 85 -4.94 1.41 -1.02
CA TYR A 85 -4.67 -0.01 -0.86
C TYR A 85 -5.92 -0.79 -0.48
N VAL A 86 -6.72 -0.33 0.49
CA VAL A 86 -7.99 -0.99 0.87
C VAL A 86 -8.95 -1.01 -0.31
N ARG A 87 -9.07 0.10 -1.04
CA ARG A 87 -9.91 0.15 -2.26
C ARG A 87 -9.42 -0.81 -3.34
N PHE A 88 -8.11 -0.90 -3.54
CA PHE A 88 -7.50 -1.83 -4.50
C PHE A 88 -7.76 -3.29 -4.07
N ALA A 89 -7.51 -3.61 -2.80
CA ALA A 89 -7.77 -4.91 -2.21
C ALA A 89 -9.25 -5.31 -2.38
N ASN A 90 -10.20 -4.43 -2.04
CA ASN A 90 -11.62 -4.71 -2.22
C ASN A 90 -11.97 -4.91 -3.70
N ARG A 91 -11.47 -4.08 -4.62
CA ARG A 91 -11.78 -4.25 -6.06
C ARG A 91 -11.20 -5.52 -6.70
N GLU A 92 -10.06 -6.02 -6.23
CA GLU A 92 -9.42 -7.22 -6.78
C GLU A 92 -9.73 -8.51 -6.00
N LEU A 93 -9.99 -8.42 -4.70
CA LEU A 93 -10.28 -9.55 -3.84
C LEU A 93 -11.77 -9.79 -3.68
N ASP A 94 -12.64 -8.77 -3.69
CA ASP A 94 -14.10 -8.98 -3.58
C ASP A 94 -14.71 -9.75 -4.76
N PRO A 95 -14.25 -9.63 -6.02
CA PRO A 95 -14.73 -10.50 -7.11
C PRO A 95 -14.42 -11.98 -6.83
N LYS A 96 -13.28 -12.26 -6.20
CA LYS A 96 -12.89 -13.61 -5.79
C LYS A 96 -13.69 -14.07 -4.57
N ALA A 97 -13.95 -13.19 -3.61
CA ALA A 97 -14.78 -13.48 -2.44
C ALA A 97 -16.25 -13.74 -2.82
N ALA A 98 -16.79 -12.99 -3.79
CA ALA A 98 -18.15 -13.17 -4.31
C ALA A 98 -18.30 -14.52 -5.04
N ALA A 99 -17.30 -14.93 -5.83
CA ALA A 99 -17.30 -16.24 -6.50
C ALA A 99 -17.29 -17.40 -5.48
N ILE A 100 -16.48 -17.31 -4.42
CA ILE A 100 -16.41 -18.34 -3.37
C ILE A 100 -17.71 -18.37 -2.54
N ARG A 101 -18.30 -17.20 -2.25
CA ARG A 101 -19.55 -17.12 -1.48
C ARG A 101 -20.73 -17.73 -2.24
N ALA A 102 -20.74 -17.61 -3.57
CA ALA A 102 -21.74 -18.25 -4.43
C ALA A 102 -21.60 -19.78 -4.50
N GLU A 103 -20.38 -20.32 -4.44
CA GLU A 103 -20.16 -21.78 -4.32
C GLU A 103 -20.62 -22.32 -2.95
N VAL A 104 -20.39 -21.56 -1.87
CA VAL A 104 -20.78 -21.98 -0.51
C VAL A 104 -22.29 -21.86 -0.25
N GLU A 105 -22.99 -20.90 -0.87
CA GLU A 105 -24.46 -20.80 -0.79
C GLU A 105 -25.20 -21.83 -1.66
N GLN A 106 -24.51 -22.52 -2.58
CA GLN A 106 -25.09 -23.56 -3.45
C GLN A 106 -24.78 -25.00 -2.98
N ALA A 107 -24.01 -25.18 -1.91
CA ALA A 107 -23.68 -26.48 -1.30
C ALA A 107 -24.50 -26.73 -0.04
#